data_AF-A0A8J7XUW5-F1
#
_entry.id   AF-A0A8J7XUW5-F1
#
_cell.length_a   1.000
_cell.length_b   1.000
_cell.length_c   1.000
_cell.angle_alpha   90.00
_cell.angle_beta   90.00
_cell.angle_gamma   90.00
#
_symmetry.space_group_name_H-M   'P 1'
#
loop_
_entity.id
_entity.type
_entity.pdbx_description
1 polymer ?
#
loop_
_entity_poly.entity_id
_entity_poly.type
_entity_poly.pdbx_seq_one_letter_code
_entity_poly.pdbx_strand_id
1 'polypeptide(L)'
;MQRIKKYENWGRNWKLIIPGNFPNDVNTDLLFFYDPLSYLQGGVGEIYRYYKGGSIKLLTKYETFRRTWKLIVPGAFGGSNGIDLLFYDPSYAGSGKWGIGEIYTCSEDSWSLVRVHNNWRRVWEMIIPGDFGGQTGYTDLLFYDPNSGEIEIYKCNGGGRIELMKKYENWGRNWKLIVPGKTRHSGYTDLLFYDPFSHPSGGVIEIYRCYKGGNIEMVKRYENGSRYWKLITSGFIRTSKFFGKEFLFYDPFSHPSGGVIEIYRCSSNGTMGLWRRHEGLSRYWKLIIPGDFADRDHTAFLFYDPFSHLKGGLGEFYRFDL
;
A
#
# COMPACT_ATOMS: atom_id res chain seq x y z
N MET A 1 -7.39 -0.14 21.02
CA MET A 1 -7.85 -0.75 19.75
C MET A 1 -9.15 -1.47 20.02
N GLN A 2 -10.21 -1.10 19.33
CA GLN A 2 -11.54 -1.69 19.49
C GLN A 2 -12.08 -2.16 18.15
N ARG A 3 -12.57 -3.40 18.09
CA ARG A 3 -13.22 -3.92 16.87
C ARG A 3 -14.58 -3.24 16.69
N ILE A 4 -14.79 -2.62 15.54
CA ILE A 4 -16.04 -1.94 15.20
C ILE A 4 -16.94 -2.79 14.29
N LYS A 5 -16.35 -3.64 13.46
CA LYS A 5 -17.10 -4.54 12.57
C LYS A 5 -16.30 -5.80 12.28
N LYS A 6 -17.00 -6.91 12.07
CA LYS A 6 -16.46 -8.21 11.67
C LYS A 6 -17.28 -8.76 10.50
N TYR A 7 -16.58 -9.30 9.50
CA TYR A 7 -17.17 -10.05 8.40
C TYR A 7 -16.55 -11.43 8.32
N GLU A 8 -17.40 -12.45 8.41
CA GLU A 8 -17.00 -13.83 8.21
C GLU A 8 -17.23 -14.25 6.76
N ASN A 9 -16.58 -15.33 6.34
CA ASN A 9 -16.76 -15.94 5.01
C ASN A 9 -16.33 -15.04 3.84
N TRP A 10 -15.36 -14.14 4.05
CA TRP A 10 -14.70 -13.46 2.93
C TRP A 10 -13.97 -14.48 2.04
N GLY A 11 -13.77 -14.11 0.78
CA GLY A 11 -12.86 -14.85 -0.11
C GLY A 11 -11.51 -15.06 0.57
N ARG A 12 -10.89 -16.22 0.37
CA ARG A 12 -9.61 -16.59 1.01
C ARG A 12 -8.38 -16.07 0.25
N ASN A 13 -8.59 -15.59 -0.97
CA ASN A 13 -7.49 -15.30 -1.89
C ASN A 13 -7.36 -13.80 -2.21
N TRP A 14 -8.02 -12.91 -1.45
CA TRP A 14 -7.76 -11.48 -1.56
C TRP A 14 -6.24 -11.23 -1.43
N LYS A 15 -5.67 -10.74 -2.53
CA LYS A 15 -4.26 -10.44 -2.66
C LYS A 15 -4.00 -9.00 -2.26
N LEU A 16 -4.91 -8.10 -2.63
CA LEU A 16 -4.85 -6.67 -2.36
C LEU A 16 -6.24 -6.16 -2.00
N ILE A 17 -6.27 -5.19 -1.08
CA ILE A 17 -7.43 -4.37 -0.76
C ILE A 17 -6.93 -2.94 -0.73
N ILE A 18 -7.50 -2.08 -1.57
CA ILE A 18 -7.03 -0.72 -1.82
C ILE A 18 -8.13 0.25 -1.45
N PRO A 19 -7.92 1.12 -0.45
CA PRO A 19 -8.82 2.22 -0.16
C PRO A 19 -8.55 3.35 -1.14
N GLY A 20 -9.60 4.02 -1.60
CA GLY A 20 -9.39 5.15 -2.48
C GLY A 20 -10.58 6.06 -2.68
N ASN A 21 -10.27 7.32 -2.98
CA ASN A 21 -11.22 8.29 -3.51
C ASN A 21 -11.26 8.14 -5.02
N PHE A 22 -12.01 7.15 -5.50
CA PHE A 22 -12.12 6.94 -6.94
C PHE A 22 -12.96 8.06 -7.58
N PRO A 23 -12.78 8.34 -8.87
CA PRO A 23 -13.54 9.35 -9.61
C PRO A 23 -15.04 9.34 -9.36
N ASN A 24 -15.63 10.54 -9.29
CA ASN A 24 -17.04 10.80 -9.01
C ASN A 24 -17.54 10.34 -7.62
N ASP A 25 -16.66 9.86 -6.75
CA ASP A 25 -16.93 9.68 -5.34
C ASP A 25 -16.72 11.01 -4.59
N VAL A 26 -17.77 11.50 -3.94
CA VAL A 26 -17.73 12.72 -3.12
C VAL A 26 -17.29 12.44 -1.67
N ASN A 27 -17.19 11.17 -1.26
CA ASN A 27 -17.05 10.74 0.12
C ASN A 27 -15.76 9.95 0.44
N THR A 28 -14.86 9.70 -0.51
CA THR A 28 -13.63 8.90 -0.31
C THR A 28 -13.92 7.50 0.27
N ASP A 29 -15.03 6.89 -0.13
CA ASP A 29 -15.71 5.80 0.58
C ASP A 29 -15.61 4.44 -0.11
N LEU A 30 -14.65 4.24 -1.00
CA LEU A 30 -14.55 3.02 -1.80
C LEU A 30 -13.31 2.14 -1.45
N LEU A 31 -13.49 0.84 -1.61
CA LEU A 31 -12.47 -0.20 -1.49
C LEU A 31 -12.45 -1.06 -2.76
N PHE A 32 -11.27 -1.22 -3.36
CA PHE A 32 -11.06 -2.17 -4.44
C PHE A 32 -10.39 -3.44 -3.91
N PHE A 33 -11.02 -4.58 -4.13
CA PHE A 33 -10.56 -5.91 -3.75
C PHE A 33 -10.10 -6.65 -5.00
N TYR A 34 -8.94 -7.30 -4.94
CA TYR A 34 -8.42 -8.11 -6.03
C TYR A 34 -8.04 -9.52 -5.57
N ASP A 35 -8.58 -10.51 -6.27
CA ASP A 35 -8.29 -11.93 -6.07
C ASP A 35 -7.87 -12.57 -7.41
N PRO A 36 -6.59 -12.95 -7.58
CA PRO A 36 -6.11 -13.61 -8.80
C PRO A 36 -6.57 -15.06 -8.97
N LEU A 37 -7.17 -15.69 -7.95
CA LEU A 37 -7.40 -17.13 -7.89
C LEU A 37 -8.86 -17.50 -7.59
N SER A 38 -9.81 -16.56 -7.57
CA SER A 38 -11.22 -16.88 -7.23
C SER A 38 -11.86 -17.87 -8.20
N TYR A 39 -11.57 -17.78 -9.50
CA TYR A 39 -12.18 -18.60 -10.53
C TYR A 39 -11.13 -19.27 -11.43
N LEU A 40 -11.50 -20.42 -12.01
CA LEU A 40 -10.67 -21.12 -12.99
C LEU A 40 -10.43 -20.27 -14.25
N GLN A 41 -11.37 -19.38 -14.59
CA GLN A 41 -11.39 -18.63 -15.85
C GLN A 41 -10.74 -17.23 -15.77
N GLY A 42 -10.51 -16.69 -14.58
CA GLY A 42 -10.03 -15.31 -14.41
C GLY A 42 -9.84 -14.92 -12.95
N GLY A 43 -9.14 -13.81 -12.74
CA GLY A 43 -9.11 -13.10 -11.46
C GLY A 43 -10.37 -12.26 -11.29
N VAL A 44 -10.64 -11.87 -10.05
CA VAL A 44 -11.79 -11.05 -9.67
C VAL A 44 -11.33 -9.71 -9.16
N GLY A 45 -11.99 -8.65 -9.63
CA GLY A 45 -11.95 -7.32 -9.05
C GLY A 45 -13.32 -6.95 -8.49
N GLU A 46 -13.40 -6.50 -7.25
CA GLU A 46 -14.64 -6.05 -6.62
C GLU A 46 -14.49 -4.63 -6.07
N ILE A 47 -15.50 -3.79 -6.31
CA ILE A 47 -15.58 -2.44 -5.76
C ILE A 47 -16.66 -2.44 -4.69
N TYR A 48 -16.27 -2.08 -3.48
CA TYR A 48 -17.15 -1.92 -2.33
C TYR A 48 -17.22 -0.45 -1.94
N ARG A 49 -18.42 0.02 -1.58
CA ARG A 49 -18.55 1.20 -0.74
C ARG A 49 -18.43 0.80 0.72
N TYR A 50 -17.63 1.52 1.49
CA TYR A 50 -17.59 1.45 2.94
C TYR A 50 -18.32 2.64 3.56
N TYR A 51 -18.76 2.46 4.81
CA TYR A 51 -19.41 3.49 5.60
C TYR A 51 -18.71 3.60 6.95
N LYS A 52 -18.87 4.77 7.56
CA LYS A 52 -18.48 5.00 8.96
C LYS A 52 -19.06 3.90 9.86
N GLY A 53 -18.21 3.29 10.67
CA GLY A 53 -18.54 2.10 11.46
C GLY A 53 -18.15 0.77 10.79
N GLY A 54 -17.49 0.79 9.62
CA GLY A 54 -16.95 -0.40 8.96
C GLY A 54 -17.97 -1.22 8.16
N SER A 55 -19.17 -0.69 7.92
CA SER A 55 -20.14 -1.36 7.03
C SER A 55 -19.63 -1.30 5.58
N ILE A 56 -19.75 -2.37 4.78
CA ILE A 56 -19.40 -2.36 3.35
C ILE A 56 -20.54 -2.92 2.49
N LYS A 57 -20.66 -2.40 1.26
CA LYS A 57 -21.64 -2.82 0.25
C LYS A 57 -20.91 -3.04 -1.08
N LEU A 58 -21.04 -4.24 -1.65
CA LEU A 58 -20.57 -4.52 -3.01
C LEU A 58 -21.36 -3.63 -3.98
N LEU A 59 -20.64 -2.89 -4.82
CA LEU A 59 -21.23 -2.08 -5.88
C LEU A 59 -21.11 -2.80 -7.22
N THR A 60 -19.90 -3.23 -7.56
CA THR A 60 -19.58 -3.82 -8.85
C THR A 60 -18.56 -4.95 -8.71
N LYS A 61 -18.70 -5.98 -9.55
CA LYS A 61 -17.81 -7.13 -9.63
C LYS A 61 -17.40 -7.37 -11.08
N TYR A 62 -16.12 -7.69 -11.26
CA TYR A 62 -15.50 -8.00 -12.55
C TYR A 62 -14.80 -9.36 -12.44
N GLU A 63 -15.09 -10.29 -13.34
CA GLU A 63 -14.63 -11.69 -13.24
C GLU A 63 -13.59 -12.07 -14.32
N THR A 64 -13.19 -11.11 -15.14
CA THR A 64 -12.28 -11.31 -16.28
C THR A 64 -10.92 -10.66 -16.05
N PHE A 65 -10.56 -10.33 -14.81
CA PHE A 65 -9.23 -9.79 -14.53
C PHE A 65 -8.15 -10.82 -14.87
N ARG A 66 -7.00 -10.36 -15.39
CA ARG A 66 -5.85 -11.24 -15.54
C ARG A 66 -5.38 -11.69 -14.16
N ARG A 67 -5.03 -12.97 -14.02
CA ARG A 67 -4.60 -13.58 -12.76
C ARG A 67 -3.14 -13.25 -12.41
N THR A 68 -2.39 -12.79 -13.41
CA THR A 68 -0.94 -12.60 -13.37
C THR A 68 -0.51 -11.23 -12.85
N TRP A 69 -1.46 -10.32 -12.56
CA TRP A 69 -1.12 -9.03 -11.97
C TRP A 69 -0.32 -9.20 -10.69
N LYS A 70 0.95 -8.76 -10.71
CA LYS A 70 1.87 -8.84 -9.58
C LYS A 70 1.56 -7.74 -8.58
N LEU A 71 1.44 -6.50 -9.07
CA LEU A 71 1.19 -5.30 -8.26
C LEU A 71 -0.02 -4.54 -8.80
N ILE A 72 -0.77 -3.92 -7.88
CA ILE A 72 -1.81 -2.92 -8.19
C ILE A 72 -1.55 -1.75 -7.25
N VAL A 73 -1.33 -0.58 -7.82
CA VAL A 73 -0.87 0.61 -7.13
C VAL A 73 -1.90 1.71 -7.30
N PRO A 74 -2.45 2.30 -6.22
CA PRO A 74 -3.33 3.46 -6.32
C PRO A 74 -2.53 4.74 -6.55
N GLY A 75 -3.09 5.65 -7.34
CA GLY A 75 -2.56 7.00 -7.48
C GLY A 75 -3.33 7.81 -8.51
N ALA A 76 -3.18 9.13 -8.48
CA ALA A 76 -3.67 9.99 -9.54
C ALA A 76 -2.65 9.93 -10.70
N PHE A 77 -2.89 9.07 -11.69
CA PHE A 77 -1.98 8.86 -12.83
C PHE A 77 -2.50 9.49 -14.12
N GLY A 78 -3.82 9.71 -14.20
CA GLY A 78 -4.48 10.41 -15.29
C GLY A 78 -5.85 9.84 -15.62
N GLY A 79 -6.68 10.65 -16.30
CA GLY A 79 -8.00 10.24 -16.80
C GLY A 79 -9.19 10.71 -15.96
N SER A 80 -8.97 11.31 -14.78
CA SER A 80 -10.04 11.74 -13.89
C SER A 80 -9.55 12.65 -12.73
N ASN A 81 -10.48 13.18 -11.92
CA ASN A 81 -10.19 13.95 -10.69
C ASN A 81 -10.07 13.06 -9.41
N GLY A 82 -9.73 11.78 -9.55
CA GLY A 82 -9.69 10.82 -8.43
C GLY A 82 -8.46 9.90 -8.44
N ILE A 83 -8.57 8.78 -7.73
CA ILE A 83 -7.57 7.71 -7.71
C ILE A 83 -7.80 6.78 -8.90
N ASP A 84 -6.75 6.59 -9.68
CA ASP A 84 -6.62 5.56 -10.70
C ASP A 84 -5.86 4.35 -10.12
N LEU A 85 -5.85 3.25 -10.86
CA LEU A 85 -5.14 2.03 -10.51
C LEU A 85 -4.13 1.67 -11.59
N LEU A 86 -2.87 1.60 -11.18
CA LEU A 86 -1.78 1.09 -12.01
C LEU A 86 -1.57 -0.40 -11.73
N PHE A 87 -1.75 -1.22 -12.76
CA PHE A 87 -1.53 -2.66 -12.74
C PHE A 87 -0.20 -3.00 -13.38
N TYR A 88 0.57 -3.89 -12.76
CA TYR A 88 1.84 -4.37 -13.29
C TYR A 88 1.88 -5.89 -13.33
N ASP A 89 2.21 -6.43 -14.51
CA ASP A 89 2.41 -7.86 -14.74
C ASP A 89 3.78 -8.10 -15.41
N PRO A 90 4.77 -8.62 -14.67
CA PRO A 90 6.07 -8.98 -15.24
C PRO A 90 6.01 -10.20 -16.15
N SER A 91 4.98 -11.04 -16.02
CA SER A 91 4.85 -12.33 -16.70
C SER A 91 3.94 -12.29 -17.91
N TYR A 92 3.46 -11.11 -18.31
CA TYR A 92 2.55 -10.98 -19.44
C TYR A 92 3.16 -11.55 -20.72
N ALA A 93 2.53 -12.61 -21.24
CA ALA A 93 3.03 -13.34 -22.40
C ALA A 93 2.98 -12.50 -23.69
N GLY A 94 2.03 -11.57 -23.80
CA GLY A 94 1.80 -10.77 -25.00
C GLY A 94 2.87 -9.70 -25.29
N SER A 95 3.77 -9.39 -24.34
CA SER A 95 4.83 -8.37 -24.49
C SER A 95 6.23 -8.96 -24.73
N GLY A 96 6.33 -10.24 -25.12
CA GLY A 96 7.58 -10.88 -25.50
C GLY A 96 8.57 -11.01 -24.33
N LYS A 97 9.63 -10.20 -24.30
CA LYS A 97 10.62 -10.17 -23.19
C LYS A 97 10.29 -9.16 -22.09
N TRP A 98 9.31 -8.29 -22.31
CA TRP A 98 8.93 -7.22 -21.39
C TRP A 98 7.75 -7.65 -20.53
N GLY A 99 7.59 -7.00 -19.37
CA GLY A 99 6.33 -6.96 -18.64
C GLY A 99 5.42 -5.84 -19.19
N ILE A 100 4.24 -5.73 -18.61
CA ILE A 100 3.24 -4.73 -18.97
C ILE A 100 2.81 -3.91 -17.76
N GLY A 101 2.63 -2.60 -17.96
CA GLY A 101 1.94 -1.70 -17.06
C GLY A 101 0.62 -1.23 -17.69
N GLU A 102 -0.48 -1.25 -16.96
CA GLU A 102 -1.77 -0.71 -17.42
C GLU A 102 -2.36 0.22 -16.36
N ILE A 103 -2.81 1.40 -16.78
CA ILE A 103 -3.50 2.35 -15.90
C ILE A 103 -4.97 2.30 -16.25
N TYR A 104 -5.79 2.08 -15.22
CA TYR A 104 -7.23 2.12 -15.31
C TYR A 104 -7.77 3.23 -14.42
N THR A 105 -8.74 3.97 -14.94
CA THR A 105 -9.59 4.79 -14.11
C THR A 105 -10.88 4.02 -13.87
N CYS A 106 -11.29 3.95 -12.61
CA CYS A 106 -12.47 3.20 -12.20
C CYS A 106 -13.34 4.07 -11.30
N SER A 107 -14.63 3.83 -11.32
CA SER A 107 -15.60 4.43 -10.40
C SER A 107 -16.59 3.35 -9.96
N GLU A 108 -17.70 3.73 -9.35
CA GLU A 108 -18.70 2.79 -8.87
C GLU A 108 -19.23 1.85 -9.97
N ASP A 109 -19.42 2.38 -11.17
CA ASP A 109 -20.08 1.72 -12.30
C ASP A 109 -19.22 1.64 -13.56
N SER A 110 -18.03 2.25 -13.55
CA SER A 110 -17.17 2.30 -14.72
C SER A 110 -15.76 1.78 -14.46
N TRP A 111 -15.19 1.18 -15.51
CA TRP A 111 -13.82 0.71 -15.57
C TRP A 111 -13.28 1.00 -16.96
N SER A 112 -12.26 1.84 -17.08
CA SER A 112 -11.74 2.24 -18.38
C SER A 112 -10.22 2.30 -18.40
N LEU A 113 -9.65 1.75 -19.47
CA LEU A 113 -8.21 1.72 -19.71
C LEU A 113 -7.76 3.12 -20.16
N VAL A 114 -6.86 3.73 -19.39
CA VAL A 114 -6.29 5.04 -19.69
C VAL A 114 -5.04 4.88 -20.55
N ARG A 115 -4.15 3.96 -20.19
CA ARG A 115 -2.89 3.74 -20.91
C ARG A 115 -2.32 2.35 -20.70
N VAL A 116 -1.66 1.85 -21.74
CA VAL A 116 -0.82 0.64 -21.71
C VAL A 116 0.66 1.01 -21.91
N HIS A 117 1.54 0.35 -21.16
CA HIS A 117 2.99 0.41 -21.28
C HIS A 117 3.54 -1.01 -21.52
N ASN A 118 3.93 -1.31 -22.76
CA ASN A 118 4.29 -2.69 -23.20
C ASN A 118 5.80 -3.00 -23.09
N ASN A 119 6.58 -2.13 -22.47
CA ASN A 119 8.04 -2.17 -22.46
C ASN A 119 8.62 -2.12 -21.04
N TRP A 120 7.85 -2.53 -20.03
CA TRP A 120 8.32 -2.50 -18.65
C TRP A 120 9.30 -3.64 -18.39
N ARG A 121 10.35 -3.38 -17.61
CA ARG A 121 11.22 -4.45 -17.11
C ARG A 121 10.39 -5.39 -16.24
N ARG A 122 10.78 -6.67 -16.20
CA ARG A 122 10.09 -7.74 -15.44
C ARG A 122 10.56 -7.87 -13.98
N VAL A 123 11.50 -7.02 -13.60
CA VAL A 123 12.30 -7.15 -12.38
C VAL A 123 11.71 -6.44 -11.18
N TRP A 124 10.74 -5.54 -11.40
CA TRP A 124 10.20 -4.72 -10.33
C TRP A 124 9.52 -5.59 -9.27
N GLU A 125 9.99 -5.48 -8.04
CA GLU A 125 9.42 -6.17 -6.88
C GLU A 125 8.39 -5.28 -6.19
N MET A 126 8.69 -3.98 -6.10
CA MET A 126 7.82 -2.99 -5.49
C MET A 126 7.67 -1.78 -6.42
N ILE A 127 6.46 -1.23 -6.45
CA ILE A 127 6.14 0.06 -7.06
C ILE A 127 5.38 0.84 -6.00
N ILE A 128 5.95 1.96 -5.56
CA ILE A 128 5.46 2.75 -4.44
C ILE A 128 4.92 4.08 -4.97
N PRO A 129 3.66 4.44 -4.68
CA PRO A 129 3.11 5.74 -5.05
C PRO A 129 3.48 6.82 -4.04
N GLY A 130 3.67 8.04 -4.50
CA GLY A 130 3.88 9.21 -3.65
C GLY A 130 4.08 10.48 -4.46
N ASP A 131 4.22 11.61 -3.79
CA ASP A 131 4.79 12.83 -4.41
C ASP A 131 6.30 12.81 -4.17
N PHE A 132 7.08 12.50 -5.20
CA PHE A 132 8.54 12.42 -5.16
C PHE A 132 9.19 13.59 -5.91
N GLY A 133 8.45 14.69 -6.08
CA GLY A 133 8.97 15.93 -6.62
C GLY A 133 8.95 16.02 -8.14
N GLY A 134 8.04 15.33 -8.81
CA GLY A 134 7.78 15.44 -10.25
C GLY A 134 7.19 16.79 -10.67
N GLN A 135 6.54 17.49 -9.73
CA GLN A 135 5.93 18.82 -9.91
C GLN A 135 4.86 18.89 -11.01
N THR A 136 4.14 17.79 -11.24
CA THR A 136 3.06 17.73 -12.23
C THR A 136 1.68 17.87 -11.62
N GLY A 137 1.56 17.77 -10.29
CA GLY A 137 0.28 17.68 -9.57
C GLY A 137 -0.33 16.27 -9.56
N TYR A 138 0.37 15.29 -10.14
CA TYR A 138 -0.04 13.88 -10.20
C TYR A 138 0.86 13.02 -9.32
N THR A 139 0.45 11.77 -9.09
CA THR A 139 1.21 10.81 -8.29
C THR A 139 2.47 10.37 -9.03
N ASP A 140 3.62 10.53 -8.39
CA ASP A 140 4.90 9.96 -8.81
C ASP A 140 5.03 8.51 -8.33
N LEU A 141 6.03 7.80 -8.85
CA LEU A 141 6.25 6.39 -8.58
C LEU A 141 7.71 6.09 -8.29
N LEU A 142 7.96 5.24 -7.29
CA LEU A 142 9.26 4.64 -7.04
C LEU A 142 9.21 3.15 -7.38
N PHE A 143 10.07 2.71 -8.29
CA PHE A 143 10.23 1.32 -8.71
C PHE A 143 11.48 0.74 -8.06
N TYR A 144 11.39 -0.47 -7.51
CA TYR A 144 12.51 -1.15 -6.86
C TYR A 144 12.81 -2.52 -7.48
N ASP A 145 14.07 -2.74 -7.86
CA ASP A 145 14.60 -4.02 -8.32
C ASP A 145 15.59 -4.58 -7.28
N PRO A 146 15.21 -5.60 -6.50
CA PRO A 146 16.11 -6.21 -5.53
C PRO A 146 17.23 -7.04 -6.18
N ASN A 147 17.10 -7.48 -7.43
CA ASN A 147 18.12 -8.32 -8.07
C ASN A 147 19.39 -7.51 -8.36
N SER A 148 19.21 -6.30 -8.90
CA SER A 148 20.30 -5.36 -9.12
C SER A 148 20.56 -4.47 -7.90
N GLY A 149 19.55 -4.23 -7.06
CA GLY A 149 19.58 -3.26 -5.99
C GLY A 149 19.37 -1.84 -6.52
N GLU A 150 18.52 -1.68 -7.53
CA GLU A 150 18.24 -0.40 -8.18
C GLU A 150 16.91 0.19 -7.70
N ILE A 151 16.86 1.52 -7.66
CA ILE A 151 15.64 2.29 -7.54
C ILE A 151 15.51 3.24 -8.72
N GLU A 152 14.31 3.36 -9.27
CA GLU A 152 13.97 4.35 -10.29
C GLU A 152 12.75 5.16 -9.84
N ILE A 153 12.86 6.49 -9.93
CA ILE A 153 11.78 7.42 -9.59
C ILE A 153 11.24 8.03 -10.88
N TYR A 154 9.92 8.01 -11.00
CA TYR A 154 9.18 8.42 -12.18
C TYR A 154 8.11 9.45 -11.83
N LYS A 155 7.85 10.38 -12.74
CA LYS A 155 6.69 11.29 -12.68
C LYS A 155 5.59 10.85 -13.63
N CYS A 156 4.35 11.14 -13.25
CA CYS A 156 3.20 11.02 -14.13
C CYS A 156 2.76 12.39 -14.65
N ASN A 157 2.30 12.46 -15.90
CA ASN A 157 1.89 13.72 -16.53
C ASN A 157 0.37 13.99 -16.55
N GLY A 158 -0.43 13.15 -15.91
CA GLY A 158 -1.90 13.27 -15.91
C GLY A 158 -2.61 12.69 -17.15
N GLY A 159 -1.86 12.22 -18.16
CA GLY A 159 -2.37 11.44 -19.29
C GLY A 159 -1.93 9.97 -19.23
N GLY A 160 -1.57 9.49 -18.04
CA GLY A 160 -1.03 8.15 -17.78
C GLY A 160 0.42 7.95 -18.24
N ARG A 161 1.07 8.93 -18.88
CA ARG A 161 2.48 8.80 -19.28
C ARG A 161 3.35 8.88 -18.04
N ILE A 162 4.28 7.93 -17.94
CA ILE A 162 5.23 7.76 -16.83
C ILE A 162 6.62 8.02 -17.39
N GLU A 163 7.36 8.95 -16.78
CA GLU A 163 8.67 9.42 -17.26
C GLU A 163 9.73 9.32 -16.17
N LEU A 164 10.87 8.72 -16.49
CA LEU A 164 11.98 8.57 -15.55
C LEU A 164 12.49 9.96 -15.16
N MET A 165 12.53 10.21 -13.86
CA MET A 165 13.14 11.41 -13.29
C MET A 165 14.56 11.13 -12.84
N LYS A 166 14.75 10.02 -12.12
CA LYS A 166 16.04 9.70 -11.49
C LYS A 166 16.20 8.20 -11.30
N LYS A 167 17.43 7.73 -11.45
CA LYS A 167 17.84 6.35 -11.18
C LYS A 167 18.91 6.35 -10.10
N TYR A 168 18.81 5.41 -9.19
CA TYR A 168 19.77 5.12 -8.12
C TYR A 168 20.24 3.68 -8.26
N GLU A 169 21.55 3.51 -8.43
CA GLU A 169 22.19 2.20 -8.49
C GLU A 169 22.76 1.83 -7.13
N ASN A 170 22.94 0.53 -6.86
CA ASN A 170 23.52 0.03 -5.62
C ASN A 170 22.81 0.50 -4.34
N TRP A 171 21.50 0.72 -4.41
CA TRP A 171 20.67 1.15 -3.28
C TRP A 171 20.52 0.08 -2.19
N GLY A 172 20.65 -1.19 -2.57
CA GLY A 172 20.54 -2.35 -1.67
C GLY A 172 19.53 -3.38 -2.18
N ARG A 173 19.77 -4.66 -1.87
CA ARG A 173 19.05 -5.80 -2.46
C ARG A 173 18.07 -6.50 -1.53
N ASN A 174 18.04 -6.10 -0.27
CA ASN A 174 17.39 -6.84 0.81
C ASN A 174 16.17 -6.13 1.39
N TRP A 175 15.74 -5.00 0.81
CA TRP A 175 14.59 -4.25 1.31
C TRP A 175 13.33 -5.10 1.20
N LYS A 176 12.77 -5.47 2.35
CA LYS A 176 11.57 -6.29 2.43
C LYS A 176 10.31 -5.46 2.25
N LEU A 177 10.31 -4.24 2.78
CA LEU A 177 9.21 -3.29 2.67
C LEU A 177 9.77 -1.89 2.39
N ILE A 178 9.07 -1.16 1.51
CA ILE A 178 9.25 0.27 1.29
C ILE A 178 7.87 0.90 1.46
N VAL A 179 7.72 1.80 2.43
CA VAL A 179 6.43 2.35 2.83
C VAL A 179 6.48 3.87 2.65
N PRO A 180 5.57 4.47 1.85
CA PRO A 180 5.48 5.92 1.74
C PRO A 180 5.00 6.50 3.07
N GLY A 181 5.43 7.70 3.43
CA GLY A 181 4.99 8.39 4.64
C GLY A 181 5.38 9.87 4.61
N LYS A 182 5.27 10.57 5.74
CA LYS A 182 5.67 11.98 5.87
C LYS A 182 6.39 12.17 7.20
N THR A 183 7.67 12.52 7.18
CA THR A 183 8.44 12.81 8.41
C THR A 183 8.31 14.28 8.82
N ARG A 184 7.95 15.17 7.88
CA ARG A 184 7.77 16.61 8.12
C ARG A 184 6.60 17.16 7.29
N HIS A 185 6.27 18.43 7.48
CA HIS A 185 5.26 19.15 6.69
C HIS A 185 5.74 19.55 5.28
N SER A 186 6.71 18.85 4.67
CA SER A 186 7.02 19.10 3.26
C SER A 186 5.86 18.64 2.37
N GLY A 187 5.74 19.26 1.19
CA GLY A 187 4.78 18.82 0.17
C GLY A 187 5.03 17.37 -0.28
N TYR A 188 6.29 16.93 -0.29
CA TYR A 188 6.72 15.62 -0.77
C TYR A 188 6.47 14.49 0.23
N THR A 189 6.34 13.28 -0.32
CA THR A 189 6.23 12.00 0.37
C THR A 189 7.63 11.48 0.72
N ASP A 190 7.87 11.22 2.00
CA ASP A 190 9.08 10.57 2.51
C ASP A 190 8.91 9.03 2.48
N LEU A 191 9.96 8.28 2.82
CA LEU A 191 9.97 6.82 2.70
C LEU A 191 10.56 6.16 3.95
N LEU A 192 9.95 5.04 4.35
CA LEU A 192 10.51 4.11 5.32
C LEU A 192 10.90 2.82 4.60
N PHE A 193 12.16 2.42 4.73
CA PHE A 193 12.71 1.18 4.22
C PHE A 193 12.93 0.22 5.38
N TYR A 194 12.58 -1.04 5.21
CA TYR A 194 12.76 -2.07 6.23
C TYR A 194 13.37 -3.34 5.67
N ASP A 195 14.38 -3.85 6.37
CA ASP A 195 15.03 -5.13 6.10
C ASP A 195 15.18 -5.92 7.42
N PRO A 196 14.54 -7.09 7.56
CA PRO A 196 14.61 -7.90 8.78
C PRO A 196 15.97 -8.54 9.08
N PHE A 197 16.89 -8.63 8.11
CA PHE A 197 18.04 -9.56 8.20
C PHE A 197 19.42 -8.97 7.89
N SER A 198 19.55 -7.77 7.33
CA SER A 198 20.89 -7.22 6.99
C SER A 198 21.79 -6.89 8.16
N HIS A 199 21.28 -6.74 9.38
CA HIS A 199 22.11 -6.42 10.55
C HIS A 199 22.06 -7.53 11.61
N PRO A 200 23.18 -7.86 12.31
CA PRO A 200 23.20 -8.92 13.34
C PRO A 200 22.34 -8.63 14.57
N SER A 201 22.15 -7.36 14.92
CA SER A 201 21.42 -6.97 16.15
C SER A 201 19.90 -6.94 16.00
N GLY A 202 19.35 -6.98 14.78
CA GLY A 202 17.92 -6.88 14.54
C GLY A 202 17.57 -6.52 13.11
N GLY A 203 16.30 -6.17 12.89
CA GLY A 203 15.84 -5.56 11.64
C GLY A 203 16.37 -4.14 11.51
N VAL A 204 16.68 -3.75 10.28
CA VAL A 204 17.10 -2.40 9.89
C VAL A 204 15.89 -1.60 9.43
N ILE A 205 15.75 -0.37 9.94
CA ILE A 205 14.89 0.65 9.36
C ILE A 205 15.75 1.80 8.87
N GLU A 206 15.48 2.28 7.67
CA GLU A 206 15.99 3.55 7.17
C GLU A 206 14.86 4.49 6.80
N ILE A 207 14.99 5.74 7.23
CA ILE A 207 14.05 6.81 6.93
C ILE A 207 14.71 7.73 5.90
N TYR A 208 14.08 7.86 4.76
CA TYR A 208 14.52 8.71 3.66
C TYR A 208 13.57 9.85 3.44
N ARG A 209 14.15 10.99 3.06
CA ARG A 209 13.43 12.19 2.69
C ARG A 209 13.49 12.40 1.20
N CYS A 210 12.35 12.75 0.62
CA CYS A 210 12.27 13.09 -0.79
C CYS A 210 12.19 14.60 -1.01
N TYR A 211 12.74 15.01 -2.15
CA TYR A 211 12.76 16.39 -2.61
C TYR A 211 12.46 16.45 -4.10
N LYS A 212 12.30 17.68 -4.61
CA LYS A 212 12.13 17.99 -6.03
C LYS A 212 13.08 17.18 -6.91
N GLY A 213 12.59 16.69 -8.05
CA GLY A 213 13.41 15.98 -9.05
C GLY A 213 13.77 14.55 -8.66
N GLY A 214 13.02 13.92 -7.74
CA GLY A 214 13.28 12.54 -7.33
C GLY A 214 14.54 12.42 -6.47
N ASN A 215 14.99 13.51 -5.84
CA ASN A 215 16.12 13.46 -4.95
C ASN A 215 15.71 12.82 -3.62
N ILE A 216 16.45 11.82 -3.18
CA ILE A 216 16.25 11.14 -1.90
C ILE A 216 17.51 11.18 -1.03
N GLU A 217 17.34 11.36 0.28
CA GLU A 217 18.41 11.51 1.27
C GLU A 217 18.06 10.73 2.55
N MET A 218 19.02 9.97 3.10
CA MET A 218 18.81 9.28 4.37
C MET A 218 18.80 10.28 5.52
N VAL A 219 17.75 10.23 6.34
CA VAL A 219 17.59 11.07 7.53
C VAL A 219 18.00 10.32 8.79
N LYS A 220 17.66 9.03 8.88
CA LYS A 220 17.90 8.22 10.07
C LYS A 220 17.98 6.74 9.73
N ARG A 221 18.80 6.01 10.47
CA ARG A 221 18.93 4.55 10.42
C ARG A 221 18.79 3.96 11.82
N TYR A 222 18.11 2.82 11.90
CA TYR A 222 17.92 1.99 13.09
C TYR A 222 18.35 0.56 12.76
N GLU A 223 19.00 -0.13 13.69
CA GLU A 223 19.61 -1.46 13.42
C GLU A 223 19.22 -2.54 14.45
N ASN A 224 18.31 -2.19 15.34
CA ASN A 224 17.82 -3.00 16.45
C ASN A 224 16.28 -3.12 16.41
N GLY A 225 15.66 -2.95 15.25
CA GLY A 225 14.23 -3.18 15.06
C GLY A 225 13.86 -4.66 15.19
N SER A 226 12.56 -4.96 15.32
CA SER A 226 12.11 -6.36 15.27
C SER A 226 12.46 -6.97 13.91
N ARG A 227 12.84 -8.25 13.89
CA ARG A 227 13.00 -9.03 12.65
C ARG A 227 11.68 -9.63 12.16
N TYR A 228 10.65 -9.56 12.98
CA TYR A 228 9.38 -10.25 12.76
C TYR A 228 8.28 -9.31 12.28
N TRP A 229 8.55 -8.01 12.11
CA TRP A 229 7.58 -7.12 11.47
C TRP A 229 7.26 -7.64 10.06
N LYS A 230 6.03 -8.11 9.92
CA LYS A 230 5.53 -8.75 8.70
C LYS A 230 4.85 -7.73 7.79
N LEU A 231 4.16 -6.77 8.38
CA LEU A 231 3.45 -5.71 7.68
C LEU A 231 3.83 -4.37 8.32
N ILE A 232 4.11 -3.39 7.47
CA ILE A 232 4.29 -1.99 7.86
C ILE A 232 3.40 -1.19 6.93
N THR A 233 2.59 -0.32 7.48
CA THR A 233 1.73 0.56 6.70
C THR A 233 1.73 1.97 7.28
N SER A 234 1.52 2.94 6.40
CA SER A 234 1.25 4.32 6.75
C SER A 234 0.00 4.76 5.98
N GLY A 235 -0.63 5.85 6.38
CA GLY A 235 -1.81 6.37 5.72
C GLY A 235 -1.90 7.87 5.87
N PHE A 236 -2.31 8.55 4.81
CA PHE A 236 -2.86 9.90 4.89
C PHE A 236 -4.37 9.76 4.80
N ILE A 237 -5.05 9.77 5.95
CA ILE A 237 -6.51 9.74 6.01
C ILE A 237 -6.94 11.18 6.27
N ARG A 238 -7.50 11.86 5.26
CA ARG A 238 -7.79 13.32 5.22
C ARG A 238 -8.51 13.85 6.46
N THR A 239 -9.22 12.99 7.18
CA THR A 239 -10.14 13.27 8.27
C THR A 239 -9.71 12.65 9.60
N SER A 240 -8.59 11.92 9.67
CA SER A 240 -8.11 11.27 10.90
C SER A 240 -6.80 11.87 11.41
N LYS A 241 -6.48 11.69 12.69
CA LYS A 241 -5.22 12.14 13.30
C LYS A 241 -3.96 11.42 12.76
N PHE A 242 -4.11 10.46 11.85
CA PHE A 242 -3.03 9.73 11.16
C PHE A 242 -2.68 10.45 9.85
N PHE A 243 -1.81 11.46 9.95
CA PHE A 243 -1.47 12.39 8.85
C PHE A 243 -0.23 11.95 8.05
N GLY A 244 0.03 10.65 7.99
CA GLY A 244 1.20 10.07 7.32
C GLY A 244 2.50 10.16 8.14
N LYS A 245 2.49 10.75 9.34
CA LYS A 245 3.64 10.77 10.26
C LYS A 245 3.74 9.52 11.11
N GLU A 246 2.66 8.78 11.19
CA GLU A 246 2.55 7.55 11.94
C GLU A 246 2.72 6.33 11.03
N PHE A 247 3.42 5.33 11.55
CA PHE A 247 3.63 4.05 10.91
C PHE A 247 3.13 2.95 11.84
N LEU A 248 2.30 2.06 11.31
CA LEU A 248 1.81 0.89 12.01
C LEU A 248 2.69 -0.29 11.61
N PHE A 249 3.27 -0.95 12.61
CA PHE A 249 4.08 -2.16 12.47
C PHE A 249 3.32 -3.32 13.08
N TYR A 250 3.22 -4.41 12.34
CA TYR A 250 2.57 -5.63 12.81
C TYR A 250 3.55 -6.78 12.86
N ASP A 251 3.65 -7.37 14.05
CA ASP A 251 4.50 -8.49 14.38
C ASP A 251 3.65 -9.68 14.84
N PRO A 252 3.48 -10.72 14.03
CA PRO A 252 2.68 -11.88 14.40
C PRO A 252 3.33 -12.79 15.45
N PHE A 253 4.62 -12.63 15.80
CA PHE A 253 5.39 -13.67 16.50
C PHE A 253 6.20 -13.19 17.71
N SER A 254 6.46 -11.89 17.88
CA SER A 254 7.32 -11.42 18.97
C SER A 254 6.72 -11.50 20.37
N HIS A 255 5.41 -11.75 20.51
CA HIS A 255 4.77 -11.85 21.83
C HIS A 255 4.04 -13.19 22.04
N PRO A 256 4.08 -13.80 23.24
CA PRO A 256 3.44 -15.09 23.52
C PRO A 256 1.91 -15.08 23.41
N SER A 257 1.26 -13.96 23.73
CA SER A 257 -0.22 -13.88 23.76
C SER A 257 -0.88 -13.74 22.38
N GLY A 258 -0.12 -13.45 21.31
CA GLY A 258 -0.67 -13.22 19.98
C GLY A 258 0.23 -12.32 19.14
N GLY A 259 -0.33 -11.82 18.04
CA GLY A 259 0.28 -10.76 17.26
C GLY A 259 0.30 -9.43 18.04
N VAL A 260 1.25 -8.58 17.68
CA VAL A 260 1.47 -7.24 18.23
C VAL A 260 1.34 -6.21 17.13
N ILE A 261 0.67 -5.11 17.44
CA ILE A 261 0.74 -3.88 16.66
C ILE A 261 1.47 -2.82 17.48
N GLU A 262 2.43 -2.16 16.86
CA GLU A 262 3.10 -0.97 17.37
C GLU A 262 2.85 0.19 16.42
N ILE A 263 2.44 1.33 16.94
CA ILE A 263 2.28 2.56 16.17
C ILE A 263 3.38 3.51 16.60
N TYR A 264 4.24 3.89 15.66
CA TYR A 264 5.31 4.86 15.88
C TYR A 264 4.96 6.17 15.21
N ARG A 265 5.21 7.28 15.89
CA ARG A 265 5.20 8.61 15.28
C ARG A 265 6.63 9.00 14.90
N CYS A 266 6.82 9.39 13.65
CA CYS A 266 8.10 9.84 13.13
C CYS A 266 8.16 11.38 13.13
N SER A 267 9.20 11.94 13.74
CA SER A 267 9.49 13.38 13.72
C SER A 267 10.30 13.78 12.48
N SER A 268 10.47 15.09 12.29
CA SER A 268 11.17 15.67 11.13
C SER A 268 12.67 15.37 11.07
N ASN A 269 13.28 14.84 12.12
CA ASN A 269 14.66 14.34 12.09
C ASN A 269 14.72 12.81 11.95
N GLY A 270 13.61 12.17 11.57
CA GLY A 270 13.51 10.72 11.40
C GLY A 270 13.40 9.96 12.72
N THR A 271 13.32 10.63 13.87
CA THR A 271 13.16 9.94 15.15
C THR A 271 11.78 9.30 15.24
N MET A 272 11.75 7.98 15.39
CA MET A 272 10.54 7.20 15.65
C MET A 272 10.31 7.03 17.16
N GLY A 273 9.22 7.59 17.66
CA GLY A 273 8.75 7.37 19.04
C GLY A 273 7.58 6.39 19.06
N LEU A 274 7.66 5.34 19.88
CA LEU A 274 6.52 4.44 20.11
C LEU A 274 5.38 5.24 20.75
N TRP A 275 4.22 5.22 20.10
CA TRP A 275 3.07 5.98 20.54
C TRP A 275 1.97 5.10 21.16
N ARG A 276 1.74 3.93 20.56
CA ARG A 276 0.78 2.93 21.03
C ARG A 276 1.31 1.54 20.76
N ARG A 277 0.94 0.60 21.62
CA ARG A 277 1.21 -0.82 21.47
C ARG A 277 -0.05 -1.61 21.84
N HIS A 278 -0.38 -2.61 21.03
CA HIS A 278 -1.52 -3.51 21.22
C HIS A 278 -1.07 -4.95 21.03
N GLU A 279 -1.47 -5.83 21.94
CA GLU A 279 -1.02 -7.23 22.00
C GLU A 279 -2.21 -8.18 22.06
N GLY A 280 -1.97 -9.49 21.92
CA GLY A 280 -3.03 -10.49 21.96
C GLY A 280 -3.90 -10.50 20.69
N LEU A 281 -3.37 -9.98 19.58
CA LEU A 281 -4.07 -9.89 18.31
C LEU A 281 -3.92 -11.20 17.50
N SER A 282 -4.71 -11.35 16.43
CA SER A 282 -4.52 -12.49 15.51
C SER A 282 -3.07 -12.52 14.99
N ARG A 283 -2.51 -13.72 14.81
CA ARG A 283 -1.19 -13.93 14.18
C ARG A 283 -1.28 -14.05 12.66
N TYR A 284 -2.49 -14.13 12.12
CA TYR A 284 -2.72 -14.59 10.75
C TYR A 284 -3.09 -13.46 9.78
N TRP A 285 -3.18 -12.21 10.25
CA TRP A 285 -3.41 -11.09 9.36
C TRP A 285 -2.41 -11.05 8.21
N LYS A 286 -2.96 -10.95 7.00
CA LYS A 286 -2.23 -10.90 5.73
C LYS A 286 -2.17 -9.49 5.18
N LEU A 287 -3.23 -8.69 5.40
CA LEU A 287 -3.30 -7.29 4.98
C LEU A 287 -3.78 -6.41 6.13
N ILE A 288 -3.24 -5.19 6.19
CA ILE A 288 -3.67 -4.12 7.09
C ILE A 288 -3.82 -2.86 6.25
N ILE A 289 -5.05 -2.40 6.11
CA ILE A 289 -5.42 -1.33 5.21
C ILE A 289 -5.82 -0.11 6.03
N PRO A 290 -5.07 1.00 5.98
CA PRO A 290 -5.50 2.26 6.58
C PRO A 290 -6.69 2.83 5.81
N GLY A 291 -7.68 3.37 6.49
CA GLY A 291 -8.79 4.03 5.81
C GLY A 291 -9.69 4.78 6.76
N ASP A 292 -10.61 5.56 6.21
CA ASP A 292 -11.45 6.45 6.99
C ASP A 292 -12.71 5.73 7.56
N PHE A 293 -12.52 4.54 8.13
CA PHE A 293 -13.64 3.65 8.47
C PHE A 293 -14.36 4.00 9.79
N ALA A 294 -13.78 4.85 10.63
CA ALA A 294 -14.33 5.28 11.91
C ALA A 294 -14.79 6.76 11.88
N ASP A 295 -15.39 7.24 12.96
CA ASP A 295 -15.78 8.65 13.10
C ASP A 295 -14.58 9.62 13.00
N ARG A 296 -14.85 10.93 12.96
CA ARG A 296 -13.84 11.97 12.71
C ARG A 296 -12.68 12.03 13.72
N ASP A 297 -12.86 11.48 14.91
CA ASP A 297 -11.86 11.59 15.98
C ASP A 297 -10.92 10.38 16.06
N HIS A 298 -11.21 9.33 15.29
CA HIS A 298 -10.51 8.05 15.38
C HIS A 298 -9.90 7.65 14.04
N THR A 299 -8.75 6.96 14.11
CA THR A 299 -8.20 6.27 12.94
C THR A 299 -8.67 4.83 12.95
N ALA A 300 -8.97 4.29 11.77
CA ALA A 300 -9.35 2.90 11.62
C ALA A 300 -8.55 2.18 10.55
N PHE A 301 -8.49 0.87 10.72
CA PHE A 301 -7.84 -0.03 9.78
C PHE A 301 -8.74 -1.23 9.53
N LEU A 302 -8.72 -1.70 8.29
CA LEU A 302 -9.28 -2.98 7.90
C LEU A 302 -8.15 -4.02 7.94
N PHE A 303 -8.38 -5.09 8.70
CA PHE A 303 -7.51 -6.24 8.82
C PHE A 303 -8.14 -7.39 8.06
N TYR A 304 -7.33 -8.11 7.28
CA TYR A 304 -7.78 -9.27 6.54
C TYR A 304 -6.95 -10.50 6.88
N ASP A 305 -7.65 -11.57 7.26
CA ASP A 305 -7.11 -12.89 7.54
C ASP A 305 -7.71 -13.92 6.57
N PRO A 306 -6.93 -14.48 5.63
CA PRO A 306 -7.43 -15.49 4.69
C PRO A 306 -7.68 -16.87 5.32
N PHE A 307 -7.17 -17.12 6.53
CA PHE A 307 -7.07 -18.46 7.13
C PHE A 307 -7.87 -18.62 8.43
N SER A 308 -8.70 -17.63 8.79
CA SER A 308 -9.46 -17.67 10.03
C SER A 308 -10.60 -18.71 9.98
N HIS A 309 -10.34 -19.89 10.54
CA HIS A 309 -11.32 -20.94 10.82
C HIS A 309 -12.09 -21.49 9.60
N LEU A 310 -12.79 -22.61 9.84
CA LEU A 310 -13.34 -23.54 8.86
C LEU A 310 -14.27 -22.94 7.77
N LYS A 311 -14.70 -21.67 7.87
CA LYS A 311 -15.78 -21.10 7.04
C LYS A 311 -15.36 -20.06 5.97
N GLY A 312 -14.10 -19.61 5.93
CA GLY A 312 -13.64 -18.65 4.91
C GLY A 312 -12.55 -17.71 5.42
N GLY A 313 -12.27 -16.64 4.68
CA GLY A 313 -11.47 -15.52 5.19
C GLY A 313 -12.30 -14.60 6.10
N LEU A 314 -11.62 -13.68 6.76
CA LEU A 314 -12.18 -12.75 7.75
C LEU A 314 -11.70 -11.32 7.49
N GLY A 315 -12.65 -10.39 7.47
CA GLY A 315 -12.39 -8.96 7.47
C GLY A 315 -12.79 -8.35 8.81
N GLU A 316 -11.86 -7.64 9.46
CA GLU A 316 -12.13 -6.95 10.73
C GLU A 316 -11.77 -5.48 10.64
N PHE A 317 -12.72 -4.62 10.97
CA PHE A 317 -12.48 -3.20 11.11
C PHE A 317 -12.20 -2.90 12.57
N TYR A 318 -11.11 -2.19 12.84
CA TYR A 318 -10.77 -1.72 14.16
C TYR A 318 -10.56 -0.22 14.17
N ARG A 319 -11.09 0.43 15.21
CA ARG A 319 -10.76 1.80 15.56
C ARG A 319 -9.64 1.86 16.58
N PHE A 320 -8.85 2.91 16.50
CA PHE A 320 -7.77 3.24 17.40
C PHE A 320 -8.07 4.59 18.04
N ASP A 321 -8.17 4.59 19.37
CA ASP A 321 -8.31 5.81 20.14
C ASP A 321 -6.93 6.48 20.16
N LEU A 322 -6.85 7.53 19.34
CA LEU A 322 -5.63 8.29 19.08
C LEU A 322 -5.48 9.45 20.08
#